data_AF-A0A970T881-F1
#
_entry.id   AF-A0A970T881-F1
#
_cell.length_a   1.000
_cell.length_b   1.000
_cell.length_c   1.000
_cell.angle_alpha   90.00
_cell.angle_beta   90.00
_cell.angle_gamma   90.00
#
_symmetry.space_group_name_H-M   'P 1'
#
loop_
_entity.id
_entity.type
_entity.pdbx_description
1 polymer ?
#
loop_
_entity_poly.entity_id
_entity_poly.type
_entity_poly.pdbx_seq_one_letter_code
_entity_poly.pdbx_strand_id
1 'polypeptide(L)'
;MKNMDMKKKMCFGVIIGTRAYFNSELARDVRKQLLKTLTEQGYDYVILPEDATVTGSSSIETREDGLKCADLFKKNRDRIDGIIVSLPNFGFEIGIINAISVADLRVPVLVQACDDENDKVDLDSRRDAFCGKISVCNNLYQFGIPFTDTTLHTYSIYSDLLAKDINRFAAVCQVVKGLGHARIGAIGARPAGFQTVRASEKILQASGITVVPVDLSEIIEDARKIDDNDPLLINKLEEIKEYANVPKDFDDKLMIQAKFGLTVENWIEANDIDAVAIQCWDSLEKNYGCAACITMSMLGEKLIPAACEVDIAGAIAMYALT
;
A
#
# COMPACT_ATOMS: atom_id res chain seq x y z
N MET A 1 6.14 -6.97 -21.11
CA MET A 1 7.07 -7.13 -19.96
C MET A 1 7.20 -5.78 -19.29
N LYS A 2 6.40 -5.48 -18.25
CA LYS A 2 6.70 -4.36 -17.35
C LYS A 2 8.12 -4.60 -16.82
N ASN A 3 8.99 -3.60 -16.96
CA ASN A 3 10.32 -3.61 -16.38
C ASN A 3 10.21 -4.17 -14.96
N MET A 4 11.06 -5.14 -14.64
CA MET A 4 11.31 -5.56 -13.26
C MET A 4 12.06 -4.39 -12.60
N ASP A 5 11.35 -3.27 -12.40
CA ASP A 5 11.85 -2.05 -11.80
C ASP A 5 12.48 -2.47 -10.49
N MET A 6 13.76 -2.10 -10.32
CA MET A 6 14.44 -2.21 -9.04
C MET A 6 13.50 -1.65 -7.98
N LYS A 7 12.88 -2.52 -7.17
CA LYS A 7 11.83 -2.15 -6.21
C LYS A 7 12.37 -0.96 -5.42
N LYS A 8 11.79 0.23 -5.65
CA LYS A 8 12.21 1.46 -4.97
C LYS A 8 12.18 1.18 -3.47
N LYS A 9 13.30 1.42 -2.79
CA LYS A 9 13.42 1.19 -1.35
C LYS A 9 12.35 2.01 -0.63
N MET A 10 11.50 1.34 0.15
CA MET A 10 10.47 1.97 0.97
C MET A 10 11.11 3.05 1.85
N CYS A 11 10.54 4.25 1.86
CA CYS A 11 11.14 5.40 2.53
C CYS A 11 10.16 6.05 3.51
N PHE A 12 10.64 6.32 4.73
CA PHE A 12 9.83 6.96 5.77
C PHE A 12 10.23 8.42 6.01
N GLY A 13 9.24 9.31 6.13
CA GLY A 13 9.45 10.60 6.77
C GLY A 13 9.56 10.38 8.29
N VAL A 14 10.63 10.83 8.92
CA VAL A 14 10.83 10.63 10.37
C VAL A 14 10.71 11.96 11.11
N ILE A 15 9.89 11.96 12.16
CA ILE A 15 9.69 13.07 13.08
C ILE A 15 10.09 12.59 14.47
N ILE A 16 11.06 13.27 15.09
CA ILE A 16 11.42 13.07 16.50
C ILE A 16 10.73 14.16 17.31
N GLY A 17 9.70 13.82 18.08
CA GLY A 17 8.93 14.77 18.87
C GLY A 17 9.56 15.03 20.23
N THR A 18 9.72 16.30 20.63
CA THR A 18 10.19 16.63 21.98
C THR A 18 9.54 17.88 22.55
N ARG A 19 9.96 18.26 23.76
CA ARG A 19 9.63 19.52 24.41
C ARG A 19 10.83 20.02 25.21
N ALA A 20 11.13 21.32 25.13
CA ALA A 20 12.38 21.96 25.58
C ALA A 20 12.69 21.75 27.07
N TYR A 21 11.70 21.42 27.89
CA TYR A 21 11.90 21.14 29.31
C TYR A 21 12.62 19.80 29.57
N PHE A 22 12.65 18.89 28.59
CA PHE A 22 13.25 17.58 28.71
C PHE A 22 14.66 17.53 28.11
N ASN A 23 15.47 16.59 28.60
CA ASN A 23 16.84 16.38 28.16
C ASN A 23 16.92 15.99 26.67
N SER A 24 17.64 16.78 25.89
CA SER A 24 17.86 16.57 24.45
C SER A 24 18.64 15.30 24.13
N GLU A 25 19.45 14.78 25.06
CA GLU A 25 20.21 13.53 24.86
C GLU A 25 19.29 12.33 24.64
N LEU A 26 18.11 12.30 25.29
CA LEU A 26 17.12 11.25 25.08
C LEU A 26 16.62 11.24 23.63
N ALA A 27 16.49 12.42 23.01
CA ALA A 27 16.09 12.54 21.61
C ALA A 27 17.22 12.15 20.64
N ARG A 28 18.48 12.44 20.97
CA ARG A 28 19.65 11.96 20.20
C ARG A 28 19.73 10.45 20.19
N ASP A 29 19.56 9.84 21.36
CA ASP A 29 19.62 8.39 21.55
C ASP A 29 18.53 7.68 20.74
N VAL A 30 17.28 8.13 20.88
CA VAL A 30 16.14 7.57 20.15
C VAL A 30 16.26 7.75 18.65
N ARG A 31 16.69 8.94 18.19
CA ARG A 31 16.97 9.20 16.77
C ARG A 31 18.00 8.20 16.25
N LYS A 32 19.15 8.08 16.92
CA LYS A 32 20.24 7.20 16.50
C LYS A 32 19.78 5.76 16.38
N GLN A 33 19.07 5.24 17.39
CA GLN A 33 18.60 3.86 17.39
C GLN A 33 17.53 3.63 16.32
N LEU A 34 16.56 4.54 16.17
CA LEU A 34 15.52 4.43 15.14
C LEU A 34 16.12 4.41 13.72
N LEU A 35 17.02 5.35 13.41
CA LEU A 35 17.64 5.43 12.08
C LEU A 35 18.53 4.20 11.79
N LYS A 36 19.21 3.68 12.82
CA LYS A 36 19.95 2.42 12.72
C LYS A 36 19.01 1.26 12.38
N THR A 37 17.92 1.08 13.12
CA THR A 37 16.94 0.02 12.87
C THR A 37 16.32 0.14 11.48
N LEU A 38 15.94 1.34 11.03
CA LEU A 38 15.44 1.56 9.67
C LEU A 38 16.45 1.11 8.61
N THR A 39 17.72 1.45 8.79
CA THR A 39 18.79 1.07 7.88
C THR A 39 19.00 -0.45 7.85
N GLU A 40 19.05 -1.09 9.02
CA GLU A 40 19.23 -2.54 9.18
C GLU A 40 18.04 -3.35 8.61
N GLN A 41 16.82 -2.83 8.70
CA GLN A 41 15.63 -3.43 8.08
C GLN A 41 15.54 -3.16 6.57
N GLY A 42 16.49 -2.44 5.99
CA GLY A 42 16.48 -2.18 4.55
C GLY A 42 15.48 -1.11 4.13
N TYR A 43 15.17 -0.13 4.99
CA TYR A 43 14.37 1.05 4.66
C TYR A 43 15.24 2.30 4.43
N ASP A 44 14.73 3.23 3.61
CA ASP A 44 15.28 4.58 3.46
C ASP A 44 14.51 5.54 4.39
N TYR A 45 15.04 6.75 4.60
CA TYR A 45 14.33 7.75 5.40
C TYR A 45 14.67 9.19 5.01
N VAL A 46 13.73 10.09 5.31
CA VAL A 46 13.88 11.53 5.20
C VAL A 46 13.65 12.13 6.58
N ILE A 47 14.67 12.80 7.10
CA ILE A 47 14.65 13.45 8.42
C ILE A 47 15.42 14.75 8.34
N LEU A 48 15.05 15.74 9.15
CA LEU A 48 15.81 16.97 9.27
C LEU A 48 17.26 16.68 9.74
N PRO A 49 18.26 17.50 9.35
CA PRO A 49 19.63 17.46 9.89
C PRO A 49 19.67 17.77 11.39
N GLU A 50 20.56 17.12 12.15
CA GLU A 50 20.58 17.18 13.63
C GLU A 50 20.65 18.59 14.22
N ASP A 51 21.22 19.55 13.51
CA ASP A 51 21.37 20.94 13.90
C ASP A 51 20.25 21.87 13.40
N ALA A 52 19.22 21.33 12.73
CA ALA A 52 18.16 22.13 12.11
C ALA A 52 17.17 22.79 13.10
N THR A 53 17.14 22.36 14.36
CA THR A 53 16.27 22.87 15.42
C THR A 53 17.09 23.38 16.60
N VAL A 54 16.55 24.37 17.32
CA VAL A 54 17.25 25.06 18.42
C VAL A 54 17.57 24.11 19.59
N THR A 55 16.72 23.12 19.81
CA THR A 55 16.88 22.06 20.83
C THR A 55 17.91 20.98 20.45
N GLY A 56 18.43 21.01 19.22
CA GLY A 56 19.34 20.00 18.68
C GLY A 56 18.65 18.66 18.35
N SER A 57 19.38 17.76 17.68
CA SER A 57 18.90 16.41 17.24
C SER A 57 17.74 16.44 16.23
N SER A 58 17.45 17.60 15.65
CA SER A 58 16.24 17.90 14.86
C SER A 58 14.92 17.61 15.56
N SER A 59 14.90 17.68 16.88
CA SER A 59 13.68 17.39 17.62
C SER A 59 12.64 18.48 17.37
N ILE A 60 11.47 18.07 16.90
CA ILE A 60 10.35 18.93 16.53
C ILE A 60 9.58 19.28 17.80
N GLU A 61 9.48 20.58 18.07
CA GLU A 61 8.72 21.11 19.20
C GLU A 61 7.80 22.25 18.75
N THR A 62 8.37 23.25 18.05
CA THR A 62 7.62 24.45 17.70
C THR A 62 6.93 24.32 16.35
N ARG A 63 5.98 25.23 16.07
CA ARG A 63 5.40 25.36 14.73
C ARG A 63 6.47 25.60 13.67
N GLU A 64 7.49 26.41 13.96
CA GLU A 64 8.57 26.72 13.00
C GLU A 64 9.40 25.48 12.65
N ASP A 65 9.70 24.63 13.64
CA ASP A 65 10.36 23.34 13.40
C ASP A 65 9.48 22.43 12.54
N GLY A 66 8.17 22.41 12.84
CA GLY A 66 7.18 21.70 12.03
C GLY A 66 7.17 22.15 10.57
N LEU A 67 7.25 23.46 10.31
CA LEU A 67 7.30 23.99 8.94
C LEU A 67 8.58 23.59 8.18
N LYS A 68 9.74 23.60 8.84
CA LYS A 68 10.99 23.11 8.24
C LYS A 68 10.86 21.64 7.83
N CYS A 69 10.27 20.82 8.70
CA CYS A 69 10.02 19.41 8.43
C CYS A 69 9.03 19.24 7.27
N ALA A 70 7.94 20.01 7.25
CA ALA A 70 6.96 19.98 6.17
C ALA A 70 7.58 20.31 4.82
N ASP A 71 8.46 21.32 4.75
CA ASP A 71 9.14 21.71 3.51
C ASP A 71 10.11 20.62 3.02
N LEU A 72 10.82 19.96 3.95
CA LEU A 72 11.67 18.81 3.62
C LEU A 72 10.83 17.65 3.07
N PHE A 73 9.71 17.35 3.71
CA PHE A 73 8.79 16.29 3.31
C PHE A 73 8.19 16.57 1.94
N LYS A 74 7.74 17.79 1.66
CA LYS A 74 7.24 18.19 0.33
C LYS A 74 8.27 17.98 -0.78
N LYS A 75 9.53 18.36 -0.54
CA LYS A 75 10.63 18.16 -1.49
C LYS A 75 10.91 16.68 -1.79
N ASN A 76 10.46 15.78 -0.91
CA ASN A 76 10.64 14.34 -1.02
C ASN A 76 9.30 13.59 -1.14
N ARG A 77 8.22 14.25 -1.54
CA ARG A 77 6.85 13.69 -1.59
C ARG A 77 6.79 12.34 -2.30
N ASP A 78 7.40 12.24 -3.48
CA ASP A 78 7.34 11.01 -4.30
C ASP A 78 8.22 9.88 -3.75
N ARG A 79 9.07 10.17 -2.75
CA ARG A 79 9.91 9.18 -2.08
C ARG A 79 9.24 8.66 -0.81
N ILE A 80 8.57 9.51 -0.03
CA ILE A 80 8.04 9.14 1.28
C ILE A 80 6.75 8.33 1.12
N ASP A 81 6.75 7.12 1.65
CA ASP A 81 5.63 6.17 1.61
C ASP A 81 4.82 6.12 2.92
N GLY A 82 5.40 6.64 4.01
CA GLY A 82 4.78 6.71 5.34
C GLY A 82 5.54 7.66 6.27
N ILE A 83 4.91 8.11 7.35
CA ILE A 83 5.54 8.98 8.36
C ILE A 83 5.64 8.23 9.69
N ILE A 84 6.81 8.24 10.31
CA ILE A 84 7.05 7.73 11.66
C ILE A 84 7.26 8.91 12.60
N VAL A 85 6.34 9.07 13.55
CA VAL A 85 6.49 9.96 14.70
C VAL A 85 7.03 9.15 15.86
N SER A 86 8.24 9.45 16.30
CA SER A 86 8.87 8.81 17.46
C SER A 86 9.02 9.81 18.59
N LEU A 87 8.57 9.42 19.78
CA LEU A 87 8.48 10.27 20.97
C LEU A 87 9.46 9.77 22.05
N PRO A 88 10.68 10.31 22.09
CA PRO A 88 11.64 10.06 23.18
C PRO A 88 11.13 10.47 24.56
N ASN A 89 10.35 11.55 24.63
CA ASN A 89 9.79 12.16 25.83
C ASN A 89 8.42 12.78 25.48
N PHE A 90 7.92 13.73 26.29
CA PHE A 90 6.69 14.45 25.98
C PHE A 90 6.84 15.22 24.67
N GLY A 91 6.38 14.65 23.56
CA GLY A 91 6.37 15.31 22.26
C GLY A 91 5.35 16.45 22.24
N PHE A 92 5.79 17.66 21.90
CA PHE A 92 4.87 18.78 21.78
C PHE A 92 4.11 18.71 20.45
N GLU A 93 2.78 18.56 20.53
CA GLU A 93 1.95 18.20 19.38
C GLU A 93 1.90 19.26 18.28
N ILE A 94 2.15 20.54 18.60
CA ILE A 94 2.03 21.65 17.64
C ILE A 94 3.04 21.55 16.50
N GLY A 95 4.30 21.20 16.78
CA GLY A 95 5.30 21.04 15.72
C GLY A 95 5.01 19.81 14.85
N ILE A 96 4.63 18.70 15.47
CA ILE A 96 4.32 17.43 14.80
C ILE A 96 3.11 17.60 13.87
N ILE A 97 2.02 18.19 14.36
CA ILE A 97 0.81 18.36 13.54
C ILE A 97 1.05 19.30 12.36
N ASN A 98 1.84 20.37 12.55
CA ASN A 98 2.18 21.28 11.46
C ASN A 98 3.10 20.61 10.43
N ALA A 99 4.04 19.76 10.86
CA ALA A 99 4.88 18.99 9.94
C ALA A 99 4.03 18.12 8.99
N ILE A 100 3.05 17.39 9.53
CA ILE A 100 2.23 16.44 8.77
C ILE A 100 1.16 17.17 7.94
N SER A 101 0.38 18.04 8.57
CA SER A 101 -0.76 18.71 7.91
C SER A 101 -0.32 19.69 6.82
N VAL A 102 0.78 20.43 7.02
CA VAL A 102 1.28 21.36 6.02
C VAL A 102 1.97 20.62 4.87
N ALA A 103 2.63 19.49 5.16
CA ALA A 103 3.20 18.63 4.11
C ALA A 103 2.11 18.03 3.21
N ASP A 104 0.96 17.66 3.78
CA ASP A 104 -0.19 17.03 3.10
C ASP A 104 0.26 15.91 2.14
N LEU A 105 1.11 15.00 2.63
CA LEU A 105 1.61 13.88 1.84
C LEU A 105 0.53 12.81 1.61
N ARG A 106 -0.48 12.76 2.48
CA ARG A 106 -1.56 11.74 2.47
C ARG A 106 -1.06 10.30 2.51
N VAL A 107 -0.01 10.07 3.28
CA VAL A 107 0.57 8.76 3.57
C VAL A 107 0.24 8.32 5.00
N PRO A 108 0.27 7.02 5.32
CA PRO A 108 0.04 6.54 6.68
C PRO A 108 0.99 7.14 7.72
N VAL A 109 0.55 7.23 8.97
CA VAL A 109 1.33 7.72 10.11
C VAL A 109 1.43 6.64 11.19
N LEU A 110 2.64 6.36 11.68
CA LEU A 110 2.91 5.51 12.85
C LEU A 110 3.33 6.39 14.02
N VAL A 111 2.77 6.16 15.21
CA VAL A 111 3.18 6.86 16.45
C VAL A 111 3.83 5.89 17.45
N GLN A 112 5.13 6.04 17.63
CA GLN A 112 5.95 5.30 18.60
C GLN A 112 6.31 6.22 19.78
N ALA A 113 6.33 5.66 21.00
CA ALA A 113 6.76 6.37 22.20
C ALA A 113 7.61 5.48 23.10
N CYS A 114 8.62 6.09 23.74
CA CYS A 114 9.53 5.41 24.66
C CYS A 114 8.94 5.27 26.06
N ASP A 115 9.27 4.19 26.76
CA ASP A 115 8.91 3.97 28.16
C ASP A 115 9.80 4.76 29.12
N ASP A 116 9.24 5.20 30.25
CA ASP A 116 10.03 5.65 31.39
C ASP A 116 10.70 4.46 32.07
N GLU A 117 11.91 4.67 32.61
CA GLU A 117 12.52 3.72 33.53
C GLU A 117 12.00 4.00 34.95
N ASN A 118 11.47 2.98 35.63
CA ASN A 118 10.76 3.13 36.91
C ASN A 118 11.59 3.84 38.00
N ASP A 119 12.92 3.73 37.93
CA ASP A 119 13.88 4.31 38.86
C ASP A 119 14.51 5.63 38.38
N LYS A 120 14.20 6.10 37.16
CA LYS A 120 14.77 7.31 36.54
C LYS A 120 13.71 8.34 36.16
N VAL A 121 12.91 8.74 37.15
CA VAL A 121 11.84 9.75 37.01
C VAL A 121 12.27 11.17 37.45
N ASP A 122 13.57 11.41 37.57
CA ASP A 122 14.14 12.74 37.79
C ASP A 122 14.00 13.64 36.54
N LEU A 123 14.37 14.92 36.67
CA LEU A 123 14.22 15.91 35.59
C LEU A 123 15.08 15.61 34.36
N ASP A 124 16.21 14.93 34.52
CA ASP A 124 17.18 14.70 33.45
C ASP A 124 16.87 13.41 32.67
N SER A 125 16.19 12.46 33.30
CA SER A 125 15.96 11.11 32.78
C SER A 125 14.50 10.81 32.45
N ARG A 126 13.54 11.53 33.06
CA ARG A 126 12.11 11.35 32.79
C ARG A 126 11.81 11.61 31.32
N ARG A 127 10.93 10.79 30.75
CA ARG A 127 10.42 10.90 29.39
C ARG A 127 9.01 11.44 29.36
N ASP A 128 8.06 10.89 30.13
CA ASP A 128 6.64 11.26 30.05
C ASP A 128 6.05 11.11 28.62
N ALA A 129 6.65 10.22 27.81
CA ALA A 129 6.33 10.10 26.39
C ALA A 129 4.94 9.49 26.14
N PHE A 130 4.42 8.71 27.08
CA PHE A 130 3.06 8.19 26.97
C PHE A 130 2.01 9.30 26.98
N CYS A 131 2.14 10.27 27.89
CA CYS A 131 1.29 11.46 27.93
C CYS A 131 1.42 12.27 26.64
N GLY A 132 2.64 12.46 26.14
CA GLY A 132 2.90 13.11 24.85
C GLY A 132 2.23 12.36 23.69
N LYS A 133 2.29 11.03 23.66
CA LYS A 133 1.65 10.19 22.65
C LYS A 133 0.14 10.38 22.62
N ILE A 134 -0.51 10.38 23.79
CA ILE A 134 -1.95 10.66 23.88
C ILE A 134 -2.28 12.05 23.31
N SER A 135 -1.48 13.07 23.64
CA SER A 135 -1.66 14.44 23.12
C SER A 135 -1.54 14.50 21.59
N VAL A 136 -0.47 13.91 21.05
CA VAL A 136 -0.21 13.85 19.60
C VAL A 136 -1.31 13.09 18.86
N CYS A 137 -1.68 11.91 19.33
CA CYS A 137 -2.72 11.09 18.71
C CYS A 137 -4.09 11.77 18.75
N ASN A 138 -4.42 12.46 19.86
CA ASN A 138 -5.63 13.27 19.96
C ASN A 138 -5.64 14.45 18.96
N ASN A 139 -4.48 15.05 18.68
CA ASN A 139 -4.36 16.11 17.68
C ASN A 139 -4.53 15.56 16.25
N LEU A 140 -3.90 14.42 15.94
CA LEU A 140 -4.10 13.72 14.66
C LEU A 140 -5.58 13.39 14.42
N TYR A 141 -6.28 12.89 15.44
CA TYR A 141 -7.71 12.62 15.40
C TYR A 141 -8.53 13.88 15.09
N GLN A 142 -8.27 15.00 15.76
CA GLN A 142 -8.96 16.29 15.53
C GLN A 142 -8.75 16.84 14.10
N PHE A 143 -7.60 16.58 13.50
CA PHE A 143 -7.29 16.99 12.13
C PHE A 143 -7.76 15.97 11.07
N GLY A 144 -8.39 14.87 11.49
CA GLY A 144 -8.83 13.81 10.58
C GLY A 144 -7.69 13.09 9.88
N ILE A 145 -6.50 13.04 10.50
CA ILE A 145 -5.32 12.35 9.97
C ILE A 145 -5.31 10.91 10.51
N PRO A 146 -5.49 9.88 9.66
CA PRO A 146 -5.41 8.50 10.10
C PRO A 146 -4.00 8.15 10.59
N PHE A 147 -3.92 7.39 11.68
CA PHE A 147 -2.66 6.90 12.22
C PHE A 147 -2.84 5.49 12.79
N THR A 148 -1.72 4.82 13.00
CA THR A 148 -1.65 3.55 13.74
C THR A 148 -0.66 3.68 14.89
N ASP A 149 -0.89 2.89 15.92
CA ASP A 149 0.02 2.76 17.05
C ASP A 149 0.92 1.53 16.91
N THR A 150 1.94 1.51 17.76
CA THR A 150 2.81 0.37 18.04
C THR A 150 2.11 -0.75 18.82
N THR A 151 2.71 -1.94 18.88
CA THR A 151 2.17 -3.11 19.59
C THR A 151 1.85 -2.82 21.06
N LEU A 152 2.68 -2.02 21.74
CA LEU A 152 2.45 -1.54 23.09
C LEU A 152 2.28 -0.01 23.09
N HIS A 153 1.63 0.52 24.13
CA HIS A 153 1.48 1.97 24.31
C HIS A 153 2.83 2.70 24.29
N THR A 154 3.81 2.14 25.00
CA THR A 154 5.22 2.56 25.02
C THR A 154 6.12 1.33 25.08
N TYR A 155 7.35 1.47 24.59
CA TYR A 155 8.45 0.53 24.85
C TYR A 155 9.80 1.19 24.62
N SER A 156 10.85 0.61 25.19
CA SER A 156 12.23 1.03 24.93
C SER A 156 12.55 0.98 23.44
N ILE A 157 13.19 2.04 22.92
CA ILE A 157 13.61 2.10 21.51
C ILE A 157 14.58 0.96 21.12
N TYR A 158 15.15 0.27 22.12
CA TYR A 158 16.02 -0.89 21.94
C TYR A 158 15.27 -2.24 21.94
N SER A 159 13.94 -2.22 22.07
CA SER A 159 13.12 -3.43 22.03
C SER A 159 13.12 -4.07 20.64
N ASP A 160 13.14 -5.41 20.61
CA ASP A 160 12.92 -6.19 19.38
C ASP A 160 11.54 -5.93 18.76
N LEU A 161 10.60 -5.33 19.50
CA LEU A 161 9.30 -4.89 18.97
C LEU A 161 9.43 -3.76 17.95
N LEU A 162 10.47 -2.91 18.03
CA LEU A 162 10.63 -1.78 17.12
C LEU A 162 10.68 -2.23 15.66
N ALA A 163 11.53 -3.21 15.36
CA ALA A 163 11.64 -3.75 14.00
C ALA A 163 10.33 -4.41 13.55
N LYS A 164 9.63 -5.13 14.44
CA LYS A 164 8.36 -5.79 14.13
C LYS A 164 7.26 -4.78 13.79
N ASP A 165 7.14 -3.71 14.56
CA ASP A 165 6.15 -2.65 14.32
C ASP A 165 6.46 -1.85 13.06
N ILE A 166 7.74 -1.52 12.81
CA ILE A 166 8.16 -0.86 11.57
C ILE A 166 7.84 -1.75 10.36
N ASN A 167 8.11 -3.05 10.42
CA ASN A 167 7.81 -3.97 9.31
C ASN A 167 6.31 -4.13 9.08
N ARG A 168 5.51 -4.20 10.16
CA ARG A 168 4.05 -4.19 10.06
C ARG A 168 3.56 -2.88 9.43
N PHE A 169 4.11 -1.75 9.85
CA PHE A 169 3.76 -0.45 9.29
C PHE A 169 4.19 -0.29 7.83
N ALA A 170 5.34 -0.83 7.43
CA ALA A 170 5.77 -0.88 6.05
C ALA A 170 4.75 -1.64 5.18
N ALA A 171 4.23 -2.78 5.64
CA ALA A 171 3.18 -3.52 4.96
C ALA A 171 1.88 -2.69 4.83
N VAL A 172 1.48 -1.95 5.87
CA VAL A 172 0.33 -1.01 5.79
C VAL A 172 0.57 0.07 4.73
N CYS A 173 1.78 0.64 4.69
CA CYS A 173 2.14 1.65 3.68
C CYS A 173 2.05 1.08 2.26
N GLN A 174 2.49 -0.16 2.04
CA GLN A 174 2.36 -0.85 0.74
C GLN A 174 0.90 -1.00 0.32
N VAL A 175 0.05 -1.49 1.22
CA VAL A 175 -1.38 -1.68 0.94
C VAL A 175 -2.07 -0.35 0.62
N VAL A 176 -1.84 0.69 1.44
CA VAL A 176 -2.46 2.01 1.21
C VAL A 176 -2.00 2.62 -0.11
N LYS A 177 -0.70 2.50 -0.44
CA LYS A 177 -0.14 2.99 -1.69
C LYS A 177 -0.71 2.25 -2.91
N GLY A 178 -0.80 0.93 -2.84
CA GLY A 178 -1.37 0.11 -3.92
C GLY A 178 -2.85 0.41 -4.13
N LEU A 179 -3.65 0.41 -3.06
CA LEU A 179 -5.09 0.63 -3.15
C LEU A 179 -5.48 2.07 -3.51
N GLY A 180 -4.73 3.08 -3.05
CA GLY A 180 -5.09 4.48 -3.24
C GLY A 180 -5.17 4.94 -4.71
N HIS A 181 -4.65 4.15 -5.64
CA HIS A 181 -4.68 4.40 -7.08
C HIS A 181 -5.08 3.17 -7.90
N ALA A 182 -5.57 2.10 -7.25
CA ALA A 182 -5.84 0.84 -7.92
C ALA A 182 -6.92 0.97 -8.99
N ARG A 183 -6.71 0.28 -10.12
CA ARG A 183 -7.65 0.19 -11.24
C ARG A 183 -8.16 -1.24 -11.36
N ILE A 184 -9.46 -1.41 -11.08
CA ILE A 184 -10.11 -2.72 -11.05
C ILE A 184 -10.95 -2.91 -12.30
N GLY A 185 -10.58 -3.87 -13.14
CA GLY A 185 -11.33 -4.20 -14.34
C GLY A 185 -12.58 -4.98 -14.02
N ALA A 186 -13.73 -4.56 -14.54
CA ALA A 186 -15.00 -5.28 -14.42
C ALA A 186 -15.44 -5.77 -15.80
N ILE A 187 -15.11 -7.02 -16.13
CA ILE A 187 -15.38 -7.61 -17.44
C ILE A 187 -16.75 -8.29 -17.42
N GLY A 188 -17.72 -7.70 -18.10
CA GLY A 188 -19.10 -8.18 -18.17
C GLY A 188 -19.98 -7.68 -17.01
N ALA A 189 -21.17 -8.25 -16.91
CA ALA A 189 -22.15 -7.87 -15.90
C ALA A 189 -22.18 -8.87 -14.73
N ARG A 190 -22.30 -8.36 -13.49
CA ARG A 190 -22.50 -9.21 -12.31
C ARG A 190 -23.72 -10.12 -12.53
N PRO A 191 -23.57 -11.46 -12.47
CA PRO A 191 -24.70 -12.36 -12.65
C PRO A 191 -25.76 -12.17 -11.54
N ALA A 192 -27.04 -12.27 -11.91
CA ALA A 192 -28.16 -11.89 -11.05
C ALA A 192 -28.13 -12.58 -9.67
N GLY A 193 -27.82 -13.90 -9.66
CA GLY A 193 -27.79 -14.73 -8.45
C GLY A 193 -26.69 -14.40 -7.44
N PHE A 194 -25.62 -13.72 -7.84
CA PHE A 194 -24.45 -13.48 -6.99
C PHE A 194 -24.62 -12.18 -6.21
N GLN A 195 -25.57 -12.13 -5.28
CA GLN A 195 -25.82 -10.91 -4.49
C GLN A 195 -24.70 -10.59 -3.48
N THR A 196 -23.91 -11.59 -3.11
CA THR A 196 -22.79 -11.47 -2.17
C THR A 196 -21.64 -10.60 -2.69
N VAL A 197 -21.55 -10.43 -4.02
CA VAL A 197 -20.45 -9.71 -4.67
C VAL A 197 -20.84 -8.29 -5.11
N ARG A 198 -21.92 -7.74 -4.53
CA ARG A 198 -22.34 -6.35 -4.81
C ARG A 198 -21.33 -5.36 -4.25
N ALA A 199 -20.94 -4.39 -5.08
CA ALA A 199 -20.08 -3.28 -4.68
C ALA A 199 -20.69 -1.93 -5.11
N SER A 200 -20.20 -0.84 -4.51
CA SER A 200 -20.55 0.53 -4.91
C SER A 200 -19.32 1.22 -5.51
N GLU A 201 -19.33 1.39 -6.83
CA GLU A 201 -18.24 2.08 -7.54
C GLU A 201 -18.02 3.51 -7.03
N LYS A 202 -19.07 4.19 -6.57
CA LYS A 202 -18.94 5.53 -5.98
C LYS A 202 -18.15 5.54 -4.67
N ILE A 203 -18.34 4.52 -3.83
CA ILE A 203 -17.59 4.38 -2.56
C ILE A 203 -16.13 4.02 -2.87
N LEU A 204 -15.91 3.14 -3.84
CA LEU A 204 -14.57 2.77 -4.30
C LEU A 204 -13.82 3.99 -4.85
N GLN A 205 -14.48 4.78 -5.71
CA GLN A 205 -13.91 6.00 -6.28
C GLN A 205 -13.58 7.05 -5.20
N ALA A 206 -14.44 7.20 -4.19
CA ALA A 206 -14.17 8.08 -3.05
C ALA A 206 -12.96 7.62 -2.21
N SER A 207 -12.60 6.33 -2.30
CA SER A 207 -11.44 5.73 -1.63
C SER A 207 -10.18 5.71 -2.50
N GLY A 208 -10.23 6.26 -3.71
CA GLY A 208 -9.11 6.29 -4.67
C GLY A 208 -9.07 5.13 -5.67
N ILE A 209 -9.98 4.15 -5.54
CA ILE A 209 -10.03 2.97 -6.42
C ILE A 209 -10.94 3.25 -7.61
N THR A 210 -10.43 3.08 -8.82
CA THR A 210 -11.20 3.24 -10.06
C THR A 210 -11.71 1.89 -10.54
N VAL A 211 -13.01 1.76 -10.79
CA VAL A 211 -13.57 0.59 -11.49
C VAL A 211 -13.67 0.90 -12.98
N VAL A 212 -13.14 0.01 -13.82
CA VAL A 212 -13.12 0.15 -15.27
C VAL A 212 -14.00 -0.95 -15.86
N PRO A 213 -15.26 -0.66 -16.23
CA PRO A 213 -16.14 -1.64 -16.83
C PRO A 213 -15.85 -1.84 -18.32
N VAL A 214 -16.07 -3.07 -18.80
CA VAL A 214 -16.15 -3.39 -20.23
C VAL A 214 -17.27 -4.40 -20.44
N ASP A 215 -18.04 -4.25 -21.52
CA ASP A 215 -19.07 -5.24 -21.85
C ASP A 215 -18.41 -6.56 -22.28
N LEU A 216 -18.96 -7.69 -21.83
CA LEU A 216 -18.41 -9.00 -22.17
C LEU A 216 -18.44 -9.25 -23.69
N SER A 217 -19.39 -8.67 -24.41
CA SER A 217 -19.50 -8.79 -25.86
C SER A 217 -18.33 -8.17 -26.61
N GLU A 218 -17.73 -7.07 -26.09
CA GLU A 218 -16.55 -6.46 -26.69
C GLU A 218 -15.34 -7.40 -26.59
N ILE A 219 -15.12 -7.99 -25.40
CA ILE A 219 -14.06 -8.99 -25.19
C ILE A 219 -14.28 -10.23 -26.06
N ILE A 220 -15.51 -10.72 -26.16
CA ILE A 220 -15.84 -11.88 -27.00
C ILE A 220 -15.59 -11.58 -28.48
N GLU A 221 -16.01 -10.41 -28.95
CA GLU A 221 -15.88 -10.03 -30.35
C GLU A 221 -14.41 -9.82 -30.74
N ASP A 222 -13.62 -9.19 -29.87
CA ASP A 222 -12.19 -9.01 -30.12
C ASP A 222 -11.45 -10.35 -30.07
N ALA A 223 -11.82 -11.26 -29.18
CA ALA A 223 -11.27 -12.61 -29.17
C ALA A 223 -11.58 -13.38 -30.46
N ARG A 224 -12.77 -13.22 -31.04
CA ARG A 224 -13.15 -13.87 -32.31
C ARG A 224 -12.36 -13.35 -33.52
N LYS A 225 -11.92 -12.08 -33.49
CA LYS A 225 -11.16 -11.45 -34.58
C LYS A 225 -9.70 -11.89 -34.65
N ILE A 226 -9.16 -12.51 -33.59
CA ILE A 226 -7.78 -12.99 -33.58
C ILE A 226 -7.64 -14.09 -34.64
N ASP A 227 -6.67 -13.93 -35.55
CA ASP A 227 -6.34 -14.93 -36.57
C ASP A 227 -5.73 -16.19 -35.93
N ASP A 228 -6.07 -17.37 -36.45
CA ASP A 228 -5.55 -18.65 -35.92
C ASP A 228 -4.03 -18.78 -36.07
N ASN A 229 -3.42 -18.01 -36.97
CA ASN A 229 -1.98 -17.97 -37.22
C ASN A 229 -1.29 -16.76 -36.57
N ASP A 230 -1.99 -15.98 -35.73
CA ASP A 230 -1.38 -14.86 -35.02
C ASP A 230 -0.20 -15.36 -34.15
N PRO A 231 1.02 -14.84 -34.33
CA PRO A 231 2.18 -15.26 -33.54
C PRO A 231 1.97 -15.12 -32.03
N LEU A 232 1.21 -14.11 -31.57
CA LEU A 232 0.90 -13.92 -30.16
C LEU A 232 -0.06 -15.00 -29.65
N LEU A 233 -1.01 -15.43 -30.47
CA LEU A 233 -1.91 -16.54 -30.13
C LEU A 233 -1.15 -17.86 -30.02
N ILE A 234 -0.25 -18.14 -30.97
CA ILE A 234 0.59 -19.35 -30.95
C ILE A 234 1.46 -19.36 -29.70
N ASN A 235 2.07 -18.23 -29.34
CA ASN A 235 2.83 -18.12 -28.10
C ASN A 235 1.94 -18.37 -26.87
N LYS A 236 0.72 -17.80 -26.85
CA LYS A 236 -0.22 -18.01 -25.74
C LYS A 236 -0.64 -19.47 -25.58
N LEU A 237 -0.80 -20.19 -26.69
CA LEU A 237 -1.09 -21.63 -26.68
C LEU A 237 0.02 -22.44 -26.02
N GLU A 238 1.27 -22.13 -26.35
CA GLU A 238 2.42 -22.80 -25.73
C GLU A 238 2.52 -22.47 -24.24
N GLU A 239 2.30 -21.21 -23.84
CA GLU A 239 2.23 -20.84 -22.41
C GLU A 239 1.18 -21.66 -21.65
N ILE A 240 -0.01 -21.88 -22.22
CA ILE A 240 -1.06 -22.67 -21.56
C ILE A 240 -0.66 -24.14 -21.45
N LYS A 241 -0.04 -24.71 -22.49
CA LYS A 241 0.41 -26.12 -22.48
C LYS A 241 1.55 -26.36 -21.49
N GLU A 242 2.40 -25.36 -21.26
CA GLU A 242 3.42 -25.40 -20.21
C GLU A 242 2.82 -25.27 -18.81
N TYR A 243 1.77 -24.45 -18.66
CA TYR A 243 1.11 -24.20 -17.39
C TYR A 243 0.21 -25.36 -16.92
N ALA A 244 -0.50 -26.02 -17.84
CA ALA A 244 -1.48 -27.05 -17.52
C ALA A 244 -1.41 -28.25 -18.49
N ASN A 245 -1.68 -29.44 -17.96
CA ASN A 245 -1.81 -30.64 -18.79
C ASN A 245 -3.16 -30.63 -19.53
N VAL A 246 -3.13 -30.43 -20.85
CA VAL A 246 -4.31 -30.42 -21.71
C VAL A 246 -4.42 -31.74 -22.48
N PRO A 247 -5.50 -32.52 -22.31
CA PRO A 247 -5.72 -33.71 -23.13
C PRO A 247 -5.93 -33.34 -24.60
N LYS A 248 -5.34 -34.12 -25.52
CA LYS A 248 -5.37 -33.86 -26.97
C LYS A 248 -6.77 -33.67 -27.55
N ASP A 249 -7.78 -34.34 -26.98
CA ASP A 249 -9.18 -34.24 -27.42
C ASP A 249 -9.77 -32.82 -27.24
N PHE A 250 -9.07 -31.92 -26.55
CA PHE A 250 -9.49 -30.54 -26.30
C PHE A 250 -8.65 -29.48 -27.04
N ASP A 251 -7.78 -29.86 -27.98
CA ASP A 251 -6.92 -28.91 -28.72
C ASP A 251 -7.73 -27.79 -29.40
N ASP A 252 -8.89 -28.11 -29.99
CA ASP A 252 -9.78 -27.11 -30.60
C ASP A 252 -10.37 -26.13 -29.57
N LYS A 253 -10.65 -26.60 -28.35
CA LYS A 253 -11.14 -25.76 -27.25
C LYS A 253 -10.03 -24.91 -26.64
N LEU A 254 -8.80 -25.40 -26.69
CA LEU A 254 -7.62 -24.69 -26.22
C LEU A 254 -7.38 -23.40 -27.02
N MET A 255 -7.61 -23.43 -28.34
CA MET A 255 -7.52 -22.24 -29.18
C MET A 255 -8.54 -21.17 -28.78
N ILE A 256 -9.79 -21.54 -28.52
CA ILE A 256 -10.83 -20.62 -28.04
C ILE A 256 -10.40 -19.99 -26.70
N GLN A 257 -9.89 -20.80 -25.77
CA GLN A 257 -9.39 -20.34 -24.47
C GLN A 257 -8.22 -19.36 -24.62
N ALA A 258 -7.26 -19.67 -25.51
CA ALA A 258 -6.07 -18.85 -25.73
C ALA A 258 -6.43 -17.49 -26.32
N LYS A 259 -7.36 -17.43 -27.28
CA LYS A 259 -7.89 -16.18 -27.83
C LYS A 259 -8.55 -15.31 -26.76
N PHE A 260 -9.35 -15.91 -25.87
CA PHE A 260 -9.93 -15.19 -24.74
C PHE A 260 -8.86 -14.67 -23.78
N GLY A 261 -7.90 -15.52 -23.41
CA GLY A 261 -6.81 -15.13 -22.53
C GLY A 261 -5.96 -13.99 -23.07
N LEU A 262 -5.58 -14.06 -24.35
CA LEU A 262 -4.82 -13.00 -25.02
C LEU A 262 -5.62 -11.69 -25.07
N THR A 263 -6.92 -11.75 -25.36
CA THR A 263 -7.77 -10.55 -25.40
C THR A 263 -7.90 -9.89 -24.03
N VAL A 264 -8.10 -10.69 -22.97
CA VAL A 264 -8.16 -10.19 -21.59
C VAL A 264 -6.84 -9.54 -21.19
N GLU A 265 -5.70 -10.17 -21.49
CA GLU A 265 -4.37 -9.61 -21.20
C GLU A 265 -4.12 -8.30 -21.94
N ASN A 266 -4.45 -8.24 -23.24
CA ASN A 266 -4.33 -7.02 -24.04
C ASN A 266 -5.22 -5.90 -23.49
N TRP A 267 -6.44 -6.21 -23.06
CA TRP A 267 -7.35 -5.23 -22.49
C TRP A 267 -6.87 -4.73 -21.12
N ILE A 268 -6.36 -5.60 -20.27
CA ILE A 268 -5.74 -5.26 -18.97
C ILE A 268 -4.57 -4.29 -19.18
N GLU A 269 -3.68 -4.60 -20.13
CA GLU A 269 -2.53 -3.74 -20.45
C GLU A 269 -2.97 -2.39 -21.01
N ALA A 270 -3.91 -2.38 -21.96
CA ALA A 270 -4.40 -1.16 -22.59
C ALA A 270 -5.13 -0.20 -21.62
N ASN A 271 -5.62 -0.70 -20.50
CA ASN A 271 -6.41 0.07 -19.52
C ASN A 271 -5.69 0.25 -18.17
N ASP A 272 -4.43 -0.15 -18.07
CA ASP A 272 -3.63 -0.12 -16.84
C ASP A 272 -4.35 -0.78 -15.65
N ILE A 273 -4.87 -2.00 -15.84
CA ILE A 273 -5.62 -2.71 -14.80
C ILE A 273 -4.69 -3.45 -13.84
N ASP A 274 -4.93 -3.29 -12.54
CA ASP A 274 -4.15 -3.91 -11.46
C ASP A 274 -4.74 -5.25 -11.00
N ALA A 275 -6.07 -5.36 -11.05
CA ALA A 275 -6.82 -6.57 -10.72
C ALA A 275 -8.12 -6.61 -11.52
N VAL A 276 -8.66 -7.79 -11.80
CA VAL A 276 -9.84 -7.96 -12.65
C VAL A 276 -10.91 -8.79 -11.96
N ALA A 277 -12.17 -8.51 -12.26
CA ALA A 277 -13.32 -9.32 -11.90
C ALA A 277 -14.09 -9.66 -13.18
N ILE A 278 -14.34 -10.95 -13.44
CA ILE A 278 -14.82 -11.43 -14.74
C ILE A 278 -16.18 -12.11 -14.59
N GLN A 279 -17.12 -11.82 -15.49
CA GLN A 279 -18.36 -12.57 -15.66
C GLN A 279 -18.07 -13.94 -16.29
N CYS A 280 -17.48 -14.84 -15.50
CA CYS A 280 -17.11 -16.18 -15.96
C CYS A 280 -18.31 -17.12 -16.13
N TRP A 281 -19.40 -16.91 -15.37
CA TRP A 281 -20.60 -17.74 -15.43
C TRP A 281 -21.87 -16.95 -15.82
N ASP A 282 -22.80 -17.49 -16.61
CA ASP A 282 -22.64 -18.57 -17.60
C ASP A 282 -22.53 -18.00 -19.03
N SER A 283 -22.53 -16.67 -19.17
CA SER A 283 -22.55 -15.98 -20.46
C SER A 283 -21.34 -16.32 -21.31
N LEU A 284 -20.15 -16.39 -20.71
CA LEU A 284 -18.92 -16.74 -21.43
C LEU A 284 -19.01 -18.17 -22.00
N GLU A 285 -19.46 -19.13 -21.20
CA GLU A 285 -19.63 -20.51 -21.62
C GLU A 285 -20.67 -20.65 -22.75
N LYS A 286 -21.82 -19.98 -22.61
CA LYS A 286 -22.92 -20.07 -23.57
C LYS A 286 -22.66 -19.35 -24.88
N ASN A 287 -22.03 -18.17 -24.82
CA ASN A 287 -21.89 -17.28 -25.98
C ASN A 287 -20.53 -17.41 -26.67
N TYR A 288 -19.50 -17.87 -25.97
CA TYR A 288 -18.15 -17.99 -26.52
C TYR A 288 -17.61 -19.42 -26.48
N GLY A 289 -18.06 -20.25 -25.53
CA GLY A 289 -17.77 -21.69 -25.52
C GLY A 289 -16.52 -22.08 -24.72
N CYS A 290 -16.08 -21.22 -23.79
CA CYS A 290 -14.99 -21.52 -22.86
C CYS A 290 -15.28 -20.99 -21.44
N ALA A 291 -14.48 -21.42 -20.47
CA ALA A 291 -14.50 -20.91 -19.10
C ALA A 291 -13.35 -19.93 -18.86
N ALA A 292 -13.46 -19.00 -17.91
CA ALA A 292 -12.38 -18.03 -17.67
C ALA A 292 -11.21 -18.59 -16.83
N CYS A 293 -11.39 -19.75 -16.18
CA CYS A 293 -10.55 -20.21 -15.07
C CYS A 293 -9.05 -20.30 -15.40
N ILE A 294 -8.66 -20.82 -16.58
CA ILE A 294 -7.25 -20.93 -16.96
C ILE A 294 -6.62 -19.54 -17.10
N THR A 295 -7.30 -18.64 -17.82
CA THR A 295 -6.86 -17.25 -17.98
C THR A 295 -6.70 -16.56 -16.62
N MET A 296 -7.72 -16.67 -15.77
CA MET A 296 -7.71 -16.08 -14.42
C MET A 296 -6.58 -16.64 -13.56
N SER A 297 -6.32 -17.95 -13.65
CA SER A 297 -5.24 -18.60 -12.91
C SER A 297 -3.86 -18.10 -13.37
N MET A 298 -3.63 -17.97 -14.67
CA MET A 298 -2.36 -17.47 -15.22
C MET A 298 -2.14 -15.98 -14.94
N LEU A 299 -3.21 -15.17 -14.84
CA LEU A 299 -3.10 -13.78 -14.37
C LEU A 299 -2.57 -13.72 -12.93
N GLY A 300 -2.94 -14.69 -12.08
CA GLY A 300 -2.41 -14.82 -10.72
C GLY A 300 -0.89 -14.98 -10.68
N GLU A 301 -0.30 -15.77 -11.57
CA GLU A 301 1.16 -15.91 -11.71
C GLU A 301 1.84 -14.60 -12.15
N LYS A 302 1.09 -13.72 -12.81
CA LYS A 302 1.53 -12.38 -13.22
C LYS A 302 1.28 -11.31 -12.14
N LEU A 303 0.86 -11.70 -10.93
CA LEU A 303 0.45 -10.81 -9.84
C LEU A 303 -0.70 -9.87 -10.23
N ILE A 304 -1.61 -10.35 -11.08
CA ILE A 304 -2.85 -9.66 -11.45
C ILE A 304 -4.01 -10.52 -10.94
N PRO A 305 -4.52 -10.24 -9.72
CA PRO A 305 -5.62 -11.00 -9.17
C PRO A 305 -6.86 -10.98 -10.05
N ALA A 306 -7.51 -12.12 -10.20
CA ALA A 306 -8.71 -12.28 -10.99
C ALA A 306 -9.83 -12.93 -10.17
N ALA A 307 -10.91 -12.18 -9.92
CA ALA A 307 -12.07 -12.65 -9.16
C ALA A 307 -13.22 -13.09 -10.08
N CYS A 308 -13.99 -14.08 -9.65
CA CYS A 308 -15.12 -14.62 -10.40
C CYS A 308 -16.36 -13.73 -10.30
N GLU A 309 -17.31 -13.92 -11.22
CA GLU A 309 -18.65 -13.30 -11.26
C GLU A 309 -18.71 -11.78 -11.10
N VAL A 310 -17.68 -11.08 -11.58
CA VAL A 310 -17.54 -9.62 -11.43
C VAL A 310 -17.50 -9.20 -9.95
N ASP A 311 -16.91 -10.03 -9.08
CA ASP A 311 -16.64 -9.69 -7.69
C ASP A 311 -15.51 -8.67 -7.55
N ILE A 312 -15.86 -7.40 -7.78
CA ILE A 312 -14.96 -6.24 -7.66
C ILE A 312 -14.37 -6.16 -6.25
N ALA A 313 -15.18 -6.40 -5.22
CA ALA A 313 -14.73 -6.33 -3.83
C ALA A 313 -13.74 -7.48 -3.51
N GLY A 314 -14.02 -8.68 -4.00
CA GLY A 314 -13.09 -9.81 -3.95
C GLY A 314 -11.78 -9.53 -4.67
N ALA A 315 -11.82 -8.96 -5.88
CA ALA A 315 -10.63 -8.58 -6.63
C ALA A 315 -9.75 -7.57 -5.86
N ILE A 316 -10.36 -6.57 -5.22
CA ILE A 316 -9.67 -5.61 -4.34
C ILE A 316 -9.04 -6.32 -3.14
N ALA A 317 -9.77 -7.22 -2.48
CA ALA A 317 -9.26 -7.96 -1.34
C ALA A 317 -8.06 -8.85 -1.72
N MET A 318 -8.10 -9.48 -2.89
CA MET A 318 -6.97 -10.26 -3.40
C MET A 318 -5.78 -9.36 -3.74
N TYR A 319 -6.00 -8.19 -4.34
CA TYR A 319 -4.94 -7.22 -4.66
C TYR A 319 -4.29 -6.61 -3.43
N ALA A 320 -5.03 -6.45 -2.34
CA ALA A 320 -4.44 -6.04 -1.06
C ALA A 320 -3.46 -7.08 -0.46
N LEU A 321 -3.43 -8.31 -0.98
CA LEU A 321 -2.58 -9.42 -0.49
C LEU A 321 -1.38 -9.70 -1.40
N THR A 322 -1.26 -9.06 -2.56
CA THR A 322 -0.13 -9.21 -3.51
C THR A 322 1.01 -8.26 -3.21
#